data_AF-A0A0D0DMR2-F1
#
_entry.id   AF-A0A0D0DMR2-F1
#
_cell.length_a   1.000
_cell.length_b   1.000
_cell.length_c   1.000
_cell.angle_alpha   90.00
_cell.angle_beta   90.00
_cell.angle_gamma   90.00
#
_symmetry.space_group_name_H-M   'P 1'
#
loop_
_entity.id
_entity.type
_entity.pdbx_description
1 polymer ?
#
loop_
_entity_poly.entity_id
_entity_poly.type
_entity_poly.pdbx_seq_one_letter_code
_entity_poly.pdbx_strand_id
1 'polypeptide(L)'
;MKWLEVFHYKRGLEPDDCVFPAMGANGVIQPREPLSHDTVQKWINEATSGAGISGSFSTHCFRRGGAQYHFMFAPVGQRWPLAKVRWWGGWAEQEHRDTLIRYLLDELYTYETDYSDALAPVARGANESLVGEATLVQPMSTEELRLVHTSITTDVQGLRVEIDNVTGVVRELARVILQSHELPTASSTSKHIPPQMTPLTIKIPPRVAGTPSAVVCGSVPLLPSSNPTPASTTTHSRQHPHTTVIPTDSSGAATLFSITNLGRHANGVPGGKAPHRPSSHSIPKASLVIPDVPVLCPDRTRRLKKDSWRDIVKHWLFGDPKLDLHTPLKDWPPEWTQGANRLFAVKYFERSTIALKFINNYESDEARFLAAYPQAERGHTALLYAINAARRERGERSSRPRRSVN
;
A
#
# COMPACT_ATOMS: atom_id res chain seq x y z
N MET A 1 -22.31 -3.58 -26.60
CA MET A 1 -23.57 -2.90 -27.00
C MET A 1 -24.17 -3.44 -28.28
N LYS A 2 -23.46 -3.42 -29.43
CA LYS A 2 -23.95 -4.02 -30.69
C LYS A 2 -24.46 -5.46 -30.57
N TRP A 3 -23.92 -6.23 -29.63
CA TRP A 3 -24.39 -7.60 -29.40
C TRP A 3 -25.87 -7.67 -29.02
N LEU A 4 -26.36 -6.78 -28.15
CA LEU A 4 -27.79 -6.73 -27.78
C LEU A 4 -28.64 -6.36 -29.00
N GLU A 5 -28.24 -5.33 -29.74
CA GLU A 5 -28.96 -4.85 -30.92
C GLU A 5 -29.06 -5.91 -32.02
N VAL A 6 -27.94 -6.56 -32.33
CA VAL A 6 -27.82 -7.51 -33.44
C VAL A 6 -28.41 -8.87 -33.10
N PHE A 7 -28.17 -9.39 -31.89
CA PHE A 7 -28.51 -10.77 -31.56
C PHE A 7 -29.83 -10.90 -30.80
N HIS A 8 -30.20 -9.92 -29.98
CA HIS A 8 -31.37 -10.03 -29.10
C HIS A 8 -32.53 -9.11 -29.48
N TYR A 9 -32.29 -7.81 -29.63
CA TYR A 9 -33.37 -6.84 -29.82
C TYR A 9 -33.80 -6.71 -31.28
N LYS A 10 -32.91 -6.99 -32.24
CA LYS A 10 -33.13 -6.74 -33.68
C LYS A 10 -33.56 -5.30 -33.97
N ARG A 11 -33.22 -4.39 -33.06
CA ARG A 11 -33.43 -2.94 -33.11
C ARG A 11 -32.28 -2.24 -32.40
N GLY A 12 -32.13 -0.95 -32.63
CA GLY A 12 -31.20 -0.11 -31.85
C GLY A 12 -31.60 -0.08 -30.36
N LEU A 13 -30.62 0.13 -29.49
CA LEU A 13 -30.85 0.38 -28.07
C LEU A 13 -31.65 1.66 -27.87
N GLU A 14 -32.76 1.58 -27.12
CA GLU A 14 -33.50 2.76 -26.68
C GLU A 14 -32.81 3.41 -25.47
N PRO A 15 -33.03 4.71 -25.22
CA PRO A 15 -32.44 5.40 -24.07
C PRO A 15 -32.76 4.75 -22.71
N ASP A 16 -33.92 4.11 -22.60
CA ASP A 16 -34.40 3.46 -21.38
C ASP A 16 -33.97 1.98 -21.27
N ASP A 17 -33.29 1.43 -22.27
CA ASP A 17 -32.83 0.05 -22.23
C ASP A 17 -31.59 -0.08 -21.33
N CYS A 18 -31.60 -1.08 -20.45
CA CYS A 18 -30.47 -1.44 -19.63
C CYS A 18 -29.32 -2.01 -20.47
N VAL A 19 -28.10 -1.55 -20.17
CA VAL A 19 -26.84 -2.08 -20.73
C VAL A 19 -26.65 -3.56 -20.39
N PHE A 20 -27.04 -3.93 -19.17
CA PHE A 20 -27.03 -5.30 -18.65
C PHE A 20 -28.47 -5.64 -18.21
N PRO A 21 -29.30 -6.07 -19.17
CA PRO A 21 -30.71 -6.38 -18.91
C PRO A 21 -30.84 -7.71 -18.16
N ALA A 22 -31.95 -7.89 -17.44
CA ALA A 22 -32.32 -9.15 -16.84
C ALA A 22 -32.59 -10.20 -17.92
N MET A 23 -32.25 -11.46 -17.64
CA MET A 23 -32.50 -12.59 -18.52
C MET A 23 -33.36 -13.62 -17.79
N GLY A 24 -34.53 -13.92 -18.36
CA GLY A 24 -35.41 -14.96 -17.85
C GLY A 24 -34.81 -16.35 -18.01
N ALA A 25 -35.33 -17.33 -17.27
CA ALA A 25 -34.86 -18.72 -17.34
C ALA A 25 -35.03 -19.36 -18.74
N ASN A 26 -35.91 -18.80 -19.57
CA ASN A 26 -36.12 -19.18 -20.97
C ASN A 26 -35.14 -18.50 -21.95
N GLY A 27 -34.15 -17.74 -21.46
CA GLY A 27 -33.20 -16.99 -22.28
C GLY A 27 -33.77 -15.71 -22.88
N VAL A 28 -34.99 -15.32 -22.51
CA VAL A 28 -35.60 -14.06 -22.99
C VAL A 28 -35.01 -12.88 -22.21
N ILE A 29 -34.50 -11.89 -22.94
CA ILE A 29 -33.94 -10.67 -22.37
C ILE A 29 -35.06 -9.66 -22.12
N GLN A 30 -35.02 -9.01 -20.96
CA GLN A 30 -35.95 -7.95 -20.56
C GLN A 30 -35.24 -6.59 -20.60
N PRO A 31 -35.42 -5.79 -21.68
CA PRO A 31 -34.57 -4.62 -21.93
C PRO A 31 -34.63 -3.55 -20.84
N ARG A 32 -35.81 -3.36 -20.22
CA ARG A 32 -36.04 -2.30 -19.22
C ARG A 32 -35.90 -2.79 -17.78
N GLU A 33 -35.55 -4.06 -17.58
CA GLU A 33 -35.31 -4.61 -16.26
C GLU A 33 -33.80 -4.78 -16.06
N PRO A 34 -33.19 -4.19 -15.01
CA PRO A 34 -31.77 -4.32 -14.77
C PRO A 34 -31.44 -5.72 -14.24
N LEU A 35 -30.26 -6.22 -14.61
CA LEU A 35 -29.71 -7.45 -14.05
C LEU A 35 -29.62 -7.34 -12.52
N SER A 36 -30.17 -8.33 -11.81
CA SER A 36 -30.21 -8.31 -10.35
C SER A 36 -28.81 -8.53 -9.75
N HIS A 37 -28.57 -7.92 -8.58
CA HIS A 37 -27.35 -8.14 -7.81
C HIS A 37 -27.11 -9.63 -7.50
N ASP A 38 -28.16 -10.36 -7.13
CA ASP A 38 -28.06 -11.77 -6.77
C ASP A 38 -27.69 -12.65 -7.97
N THR A 39 -28.17 -12.28 -9.16
CA THR A 39 -27.76 -12.93 -10.41
C THR A 39 -26.27 -12.73 -10.68
N VAL A 40 -25.77 -11.49 -10.55
CA VAL A 40 -24.33 -11.20 -10.70
C VAL A 40 -23.50 -11.99 -9.70
N GLN A 41 -23.93 -12.01 -8.43
CA GLN A 41 -23.23 -12.74 -7.38
C GLN A 41 -23.23 -14.25 -7.63
N LYS A 42 -24.33 -14.81 -8.14
CA LYS A 42 -24.41 -16.20 -8.54
C LYS A 42 -23.42 -16.51 -9.67
N TRP A 43 -23.36 -15.70 -10.72
CA TRP A 43 -22.42 -15.88 -11.82
C TRP A 43 -20.96 -15.76 -11.38
N ILE A 44 -20.65 -14.85 -10.45
CA ILE A 44 -19.31 -14.76 -9.85
C ILE A 44 -18.95 -16.09 -9.17
N ASN A 45 -19.84 -16.63 -8.34
CA ASN A 45 -19.60 -17.88 -7.62
C ASN A 45 -19.39 -19.06 -8.59
N GLU A 46 -20.22 -19.15 -9.63
CA GLU A 46 -20.12 -20.18 -10.67
C GLU A 46 -18.78 -20.07 -11.42
N ALA A 47 -18.39 -18.86 -11.82
CA ALA A 47 -17.13 -18.63 -12.52
C ALA A 47 -15.90 -18.95 -11.66
N THR A 48 -15.88 -18.51 -10.38
CA THR A 48 -14.75 -18.80 -9.48
C THR A 48 -14.65 -20.28 -9.16
N SER A 49 -15.79 -20.95 -8.97
CA SER A 49 -15.83 -22.40 -8.77
C SER A 49 -15.35 -23.15 -10.01
N GLY A 50 -15.79 -22.75 -11.20
CA GLY A 50 -15.37 -23.35 -12.47
C GLY A 50 -13.89 -23.17 -12.77
N ALA A 51 -13.31 -22.06 -12.31
CA ALA A 51 -11.87 -21.78 -12.41
C ALA A 51 -11.03 -22.46 -11.32
N GLY A 52 -11.64 -23.16 -10.35
CA GLY A 52 -10.92 -23.79 -9.23
C GLY A 52 -10.34 -22.79 -8.22
N ILE A 53 -10.81 -21.54 -8.21
CA ILE A 53 -10.34 -20.50 -7.30
C ILE A 53 -11.06 -20.69 -5.96
N SER A 54 -10.29 -20.90 -4.90
CA SER A 54 -10.83 -21.09 -3.54
C SER A 54 -11.21 -19.73 -2.90
N GLY A 55 -12.28 -19.75 -2.09
CA GLY A 55 -12.74 -18.58 -1.33
C GLY A 55 -14.09 -18.03 -1.81
N SER A 56 -14.58 -17.01 -1.11
CA SER A 56 -15.83 -16.31 -1.42
C SER A 56 -15.53 -14.95 -2.06
N PHE A 57 -15.93 -14.77 -3.32
CA PHE A 57 -15.74 -13.53 -4.04
C PHE A 57 -17.06 -12.78 -4.17
N SER A 58 -17.02 -11.47 -4.03
CA SER A 58 -18.17 -10.60 -4.25
C SER A 58 -17.85 -9.55 -5.31
N THR A 59 -18.88 -8.84 -5.77
CA THR A 59 -18.70 -7.65 -6.63
C THR A 59 -17.72 -6.64 -6.03
N HIS A 60 -17.68 -6.52 -4.69
CA HIS A 60 -16.73 -5.67 -3.97
C HIS A 60 -15.27 -6.14 -4.11
N CYS A 61 -15.03 -7.45 -4.19
CA CYS A 61 -13.68 -8.02 -4.37
C CYS A 61 -13.05 -7.56 -5.69
N PHE A 62 -13.81 -7.54 -6.78
CA PHE A 62 -13.30 -7.09 -8.09
C PHE A 62 -13.02 -5.60 -8.14
N ARG A 63 -13.86 -4.79 -7.50
CA ARG A 63 -13.59 -3.35 -7.37
C ARG A 63 -12.32 -3.10 -6.56
N ARG A 64 -12.11 -3.86 -5.48
CA ARG A 64 -10.89 -3.78 -4.67
C ARG A 64 -9.66 -4.24 -5.45
N GLY A 65 -9.72 -5.44 -6.04
CA GLY A 65 -8.63 -6.02 -6.82
C GLY A 65 -8.24 -5.17 -8.02
N GLY A 66 -9.21 -4.56 -8.73
CA GLY A 66 -8.92 -3.64 -9.83
C GLY A 66 -8.19 -2.37 -9.38
N ALA A 67 -8.57 -1.81 -8.22
CA ALA A 67 -7.88 -0.66 -7.66
C ALA A 67 -6.45 -0.99 -7.20
N GLN A 68 -6.26 -2.15 -6.58
CA GLN A 68 -4.94 -2.65 -6.19
C GLN A 68 -4.07 -2.94 -7.41
N TYR A 69 -4.64 -3.58 -8.44
CA TYR A 69 -3.96 -3.84 -9.69
C TYR A 69 -3.46 -2.54 -10.32
N HIS A 70 -4.36 -1.57 -10.56
CA HIS A 70 -3.93 -0.32 -11.17
C HIS A 70 -3.00 0.51 -10.29
N PHE A 71 -3.08 0.41 -8.97
CA PHE A 71 -2.17 1.15 -8.08
C PHE A 71 -0.79 0.49 -7.99
N MET A 72 -0.73 -0.84 -7.94
CA MET A 72 0.48 -1.58 -7.53
C MET A 72 0.98 -2.58 -8.57
N PHE A 73 0.08 -3.40 -9.14
CA PHE A 73 0.48 -4.56 -9.94
C PHE A 73 0.53 -4.30 -11.45
N ALA A 74 -0.06 -3.20 -11.93
CA ALA A 74 0.03 -2.80 -13.32
C ALA A 74 1.50 -2.50 -13.68
N PRO A 75 1.91 -2.75 -14.94
CA PRO A 75 3.24 -2.40 -15.41
C PRO A 75 3.57 -0.94 -15.15
N VAL A 76 4.86 -0.64 -14.92
CA VAL A 76 5.33 0.74 -14.75
C VAL A 76 4.93 1.58 -15.97
N GLY A 77 4.40 2.78 -15.70
CA GLY A 77 3.79 3.65 -16.73
C GLY A 77 2.30 3.40 -16.99
N GLN A 78 1.77 2.24 -16.61
CA GLN A 78 0.32 1.95 -16.63
C GLN A 78 -0.33 2.04 -15.25
N ARG A 79 0.49 2.13 -14.19
CA ARG A 79 0.00 2.39 -12.82
C ARG A 79 -0.73 3.72 -12.74
N TRP A 80 -1.77 3.75 -11.94
CA TRP A 80 -2.60 4.92 -11.73
C TRP A 80 -2.20 5.63 -10.44
N PRO A 81 -2.09 6.97 -10.44
CA PRO A 81 -1.94 7.70 -9.20
C PRO A 81 -3.18 7.50 -8.33
N LEU A 82 -3.01 7.65 -7.01
CA LEU A 82 -4.08 7.44 -6.04
C LEU A 82 -5.34 8.26 -6.36
N ALA A 83 -5.18 9.48 -6.89
CA ALA A 83 -6.29 10.32 -7.32
C ALA A 83 -7.14 9.68 -8.43
N LYS A 84 -6.50 9.03 -9.41
CA LYS A 84 -7.17 8.35 -10.52
C LYS A 84 -7.85 7.06 -10.08
N VAL A 85 -7.20 6.30 -9.20
CA VAL A 85 -7.80 5.11 -8.56
C VAL A 85 -9.04 5.51 -7.76
N ARG A 86 -8.93 6.58 -6.96
CA ARG A 86 -10.04 7.15 -6.18
C ARG A 86 -11.23 7.52 -7.07
N TRP A 87 -10.99 8.23 -8.17
CA TRP A 87 -12.02 8.60 -9.13
C TRP A 87 -12.66 7.37 -9.78
N TRP A 88 -11.84 6.45 -10.30
CA TRP A 88 -12.33 5.26 -11.01
C TRP A 88 -13.22 4.37 -10.15
N GLY A 89 -12.80 4.10 -8.91
CA GLY A 89 -13.61 3.27 -8.01
C GLY A 89 -14.72 4.04 -7.32
N GLY A 90 -15.03 5.29 -7.72
CA GLY A 90 -16.16 6.05 -7.20
C GLY A 90 -16.08 6.34 -5.69
N TRP A 91 -14.86 6.50 -5.16
CA TRP A 91 -14.66 6.91 -3.77
C TRP A 91 -15.00 8.39 -3.63
N ALA A 92 -15.89 8.72 -2.69
CA ALA A 92 -16.34 10.10 -2.50
C ALA A 92 -15.18 11.00 -2.04
N GLU A 93 -15.21 12.28 -2.41
CA GLU A 93 -14.20 13.27 -1.97
C GLU A 93 -14.11 13.43 -0.44
N GLN A 94 -15.19 13.11 0.26
CA GLN A 94 -15.28 13.15 1.73
C GLN A 94 -14.89 11.84 2.41
N GLU A 95 -14.67 10.76 1.64
CA GLU A 95 -14.18 9.50 2.20
C GLU A 95 -12.70 9.65 2.58
N HIS A 96 -12.36 9.35 3.84
CA HIS A 96 -11.04 9.63 4.39
C HIS A 96 -9.95 8.92 3.58
N ARG A 97 -8.92 9.64 3.13
CA ARG A 97 -7.79 9.08 2.38
C ARG A 97 -7.22 7.83 3.05
N ASP A 98 -7.13 7.84 4.37
CA ASP A 98 -6.64 6.72 5.17
C ASP A 98 -7.45 5.43 5.00
N THR A 99 -8.74 5.52 4.66
CA THR A 99 -9.56 4.33 4.43
C THR A 99 -9.19 3.68 3.10
N LEU A 100 -9.03 4.48 2.04
CA LEU A 100 -8.55 3.99 0.74
C LEU A 100 -7.13 3.44 0.84
N ILE A 101 -6.23 4.21 1.48
CA ILE A 101 -4.85 3.80 1.71
C ILE A 101 -4.82 2.50 2.52
N ARG A 102 -5.62 2.39 3.59
CA ARG A 102 -5.72 1.15 4.36
C ARG A 102 -6.27 -0.01 3.57
N TYR A 103 -7.24 0.21 2.67
CA TYR A 103 -7.71 -0.87 1.79
C TYR A 103 -6.64 -1.35 0.79
N LEU A 104 -5.78 -0.45 0.33
CA LEU A 104 -4.66 -0.78 -0.55
C LEU A 104 -3.50 -1.44 0.24
N LEU A 105 -3.19 -0.94 1.44
CA LEU A 105 -2.06 -1.38 2.25
C LEU A 105 -2.34 -2.59 3.19
N ASP A 106 -3.58 -2.78 3.68
CA ASP A 106 -3.93 -3.93 4.56
C ASP A 106 -3.60 -5.27 3.88
N GLU A 107 -3.56 -5.32 2.55
CA GLU A 107 -3.18 -6.50 1.79
C GLU A 107 -1.66 -6.60 1.56
N LEU A 108 -0.96 -5.47 1.35
CA LEU A 108 0.51 -5.44 1.29
C LEU A 108 1.16 -6.02 2.54
N TYR A 109 0.60 -5.69 3.70
CA TYR A 109 1.05 -6.24 4.98
C TYR A 109 1.02 -7.78 5.03
N THR A 110 0.17 -8.43 4.23
CA THR A 110 0.10 -9.89 4.17
C THR A 110 1.09 -10.53 3.19
N TYR A 111 1.65 -9.74 2.26
CA TYR A 111 2.61 -10.22 1.25
C TYR A 111 4.08 -9.88 1.58
N GLU A 112 4.33 -8.80 2.32
CA GLU A 112 5.70 -8.41 2.72
C GLU A 112 6.18 -9.23 3.92
N THR A 113 6.77 -10.39 3.64
CA THR A 113 7.29 -11.30 4.69
C THR A 113 8.79 -11.14 4.96
N ASP A 114 9.53 -10.43 4.11
CA ASP A 114 10.97 -10.21 4.25
C ASP A 114 11.35 -8.78 3.85
N TYR A 115 12.22 -8.17 4.64
CA TYR A 115 12.77 -6.81 4.43
C TYR A 115 14.31 -6.85 4.47
N SER A 116 14.91 -8.03 4.29
CA SER A 116 16.35 -8.26 4.39
C SER A 116 17.16 -7.42 3.38
N ASP A 117 16.54 -6.95 2.31
CA ASP A 117 17.14 -6.13 1.26
C ASP A 117 16.79 -4.63 1.35
N ALA A 118 15.96 -4.21 2.31
CA ALA A 118 15.44 -2.83 2.39
C ALA A 118 16.53 -1.76 2.57
N LEU A 119 17.72 -2.16 3.04
CA LEU A 119 18.91 -1.30 3.17
C LEU A 119 20.05 -1.68 2.21
N ALA A 120 19.79 -2.55 1.22
CA ALA A 120 20.79 -2.88 0.22
C ALA A 120 21.13 -1.62 -0.61
N PRO A 121 22.42 -1.24 -0.73
CA PRO A 121 22.83 -0.07 -1.54
C PRO A 121 22.40 -0.15 -3.00
N VAL A 122 22.10 -1.36 -3.48
CA VAL A 122 21.54 -1.65 -4.80
C VAL A 122 20.38 -2.59 -4.55
N ALA A 123 19.15 -2.15 -4.86
CA ALA A 123 17.96 -2.97 -4.75
C ALA A 123 18.12 -4.23 -5.63
N ARG A 124 18.39 -5.38 -5.01
CA ARG A 124 18.50 -6.67 -5.70
C ARG A 124 17.12 -7.31 -5.78
N GLY A 125 16.25 -6.73 -6.61
CA GLY A 125 14.87 -7.19 -6.71
C GLY A 125 13.94 -6.19 -7.36
N ALA A 126 14.37 -5.59 -8.48
CA ALA A 126 13.56 -4.57 -9.18
C ALA A 126 12.19 -5.09 -9.65
N ASN A 127 12.00 -6.40 -9.71
CA ASN A 127 10.74 -7.06 -10.06
C ASN A 127 9.81 -7.29 -8.85
N GLU A 128 10.30 -7.06 -7.63
CA GLU A 128 9.62 -7.40 -6.37
C GLU A 128 9.31 -6.15 -5.51
N SER A 129 10.01 -5.03 -5.75
CA SER A 129 9.79 -3.77 -5.03
C SER A 129 8.95 -2.77 -5.83
N LEU A 130 7.84 -2.29 -5.23
CA LEU A 130 6.96 -1.24 -5.76
C LEU A 130 7.72 0.02 -6.21
N VAL A 131 8.85 0.31 -5.56
CA VAL A 131 9.69 1.49 -5.79
C VAL A 131 10.88 1.20 -6.71
N GLY A 132 11.35 -0.05 -6.77
CA GLY A 132 12.54 -0.44 -7.54
C GLY A 132 12.33 -0.45 -9.06
N GLU A 133 11.13 -0.82 -9.51
CA GLU A 133 10.82 -1.01 -10.93
C GLU A 133 10.74 0.31 -11.72
N ALA A 134 10.40 1.42 -11.04
CA ALA A 134 10.40 2.76 -11.65
C ALA A 134 11.78 3.18 -12.14
N THR A 135 12.85 2.67 -11.51
CA THR A 135 14.25 2.97 -11.87
C THR A 135 14.64 2.36 -13.21
N LEU A 136 14.02 1.24 -13.63
CA LEU A 136 14.35 0.56 -14.88
C LEU A 136 13.67 1.16 -16.11
N VAL A 137 12.54 1.87 -15.91
CA VAL A 137 11.72 2.45 -16.99
C VAL A 137 11.79 3.98 -16.99
N GLN A 138 12.55 4.59 -16.07
CA GLN A 138 12.83 6.02 -16.13
C GLN A 138 13.50 6.31 -17.47
N PRO A 139 12.86 7.10 -18.36
CA PRO A 139 13.56 7.61 -19.52
C PRO A 139 14.73 8.42 -18.97
N MET A 140 15.93 8.12 -19.48
CA MET A 140 17.15 8.86 -19.18
C MET A 140 16.82 10.35 -19.09
N SER A 141 17.08 10.96 -17.93
CA SER A 141 16.77 12.37 -17.74
C SER A 141 17.52 13.20 -18.78
N THR A 142 16.99 14.39 -19.13
CA THR A 142 17.65 15.28 -20.08
C THR A 142 19.11 15.55 -19.71
N GLU A 143 19.40 15.57 -18.40
CA GLU A 143 20.73 15.84 -17.88
C GLU A 143 21.64 14.62 -17.97
N GLU A 144 21.15 13.41 -17.69
CA GLU A 144 21.89 12.18 -17.99
C GLU A 144 22.14 12.03 -19.49
N LEU A 145 21.15 12.36 -20.33
CA LEU A 145 21.29 12.34 -21.78
C LEU A 145 22.33 13.37 -22.25
N ARG A 146 22.35 14.56 -21.66
CA ARG A 146 23.40 15.56 -21.92
C ARG A 146 24.76 15.05 -21.51
N LEU A 147 24.89 14.42 -20.35
CA LEU A 147 26.15 13.85 -19.87
C LEU A 147 26.65 12.77 -20.83
N VAL A 148 25.78 11.83 -21.22
CA VAL A 148 26.10 10.80 -22.21
C VAL A 148 26.48 11.41 -23.55
N HIS A 149 25.72 12.41 -24.03
CA HIS A 149 26.02 13.11 -25.26
C HIS A 149 27.38 13.83 -25.22
N THR A 150 27.69 14.52 -24.11
CA THR A 150 28.99 15.18 -23.93
C THR A 150 30.14 14.19 -23.85
N SER A 151 29.96 13.05 -23.17
CA SER A 151 30.96 11.98 -23.11
C SER A 151 31.24 11.43 -24.51
N ILE A 152 30.19 11.04 -25.24
CA ILE A 152 30.32 10.52 -26.61
C ILE A 152 30.97 11.56 -27.53
N THR A 153 30.57 12.82 -27.42
CA THR A 153 31.15 13.90 -28.25
C THR A 153 32.64 14.08 -27.97
N THR A 154 33.04 14.02 -26.70
CA THR A 154 34.44 14.12 -26.28
C THR A 154 35.26 12.94 -26.80
N ASP A 155 34.73 11.71 -26.69
CA ASP A 155 35.39 10.49 -27.18
C ASP A 155 35.56 10.53 -28.70
N VAL A 156 34.53 10.96 -29.44
CA VAL A 156 34.59 11.11 -30.91
C VAL A 156 35.59 12.19 -31.32
N GLN A 157 35.68 13.30 -30.58
CA GLN A 157 36.70 14.33 -30.83
C GLN A 157 38.11 13.79 -30.56
N GLY A 158 38.31 13.04 -29.49
CA GLY A 158 39.58 12.37 -29.18
C GLY A 158 40.03 11.44 -30.31
N LEU A 159 39.11 10.58 -30.79
CA LEU A 159 39.39 9.66 -31.90
C LEU A 159 39.76 10.39 -33.20
N ARG A 160 39.13 11.53 -33.50
CA ARG A 160 39.49 12.33 -34.69
C ARG A 160 40.93 12.84 -34.62
N VAL A 161 41.34 13.35 -33.46
CA VAL A 161 42.72 13.82 -33.25
C VAL A 161 43.72 12.67 -33.40
N GLU A 162 43.41 11.48 -32.88
CA GLU A 162 44.28 10.30 -33.06
C GLU A 162 44.40 9.89 -34.53
N ILE A 163 43.29 9.90 -35.29
CA ILE A 163 43.30 9.59 -36.73
C ILE A 163 44.13 10.60 -37.50
N ASP A 164 44.00 11.90 -37.20
CA ASP A 164 44.79 12.95 -37.85
C ASP A 164 46.30 12.77 -37.57
N ASN A 165 46.65 12.40 -36.33
CA ASN A 165 48.02 12.09 -35.96
C ASN A 165 48.57 10.88 -36.72
N VAL A 166 47.82 9.77 -36.78
CA VAL A 166 48.22 8.57 -37.56
C VAL A 166 48.38 8.91 -39.03
N THR A 167 47.43 9.67 -39.60
CA THR A 167 47.48 10.12 -41.00
C THR A 167 48.71 10.99 -41.26
N GLY A 168 49.11 11.82 -40.30
CA GLY A 168 50.33 12.61 -40.35
C GLY A 168 51.59 11.73 -40.36
N VAL A 169 51.67 10.74 -39.47
CA VAL A 169 52.79 9.78 -39.41
C VAL A 169 52.90 8.98 -40.71
N VAL A 170 51.78 8.50 -41.26
CA VAL A 170 51.75 7.77 -42.53
C VAL A 170 52.22 8.65 -43.69
N ARG A 171 51.82 9.92 -43.74
CA ARG A 171 52.29 10.88 -44.75
C ARG A 171 53.79 11.12 -44.66
N GLU A 172 54.34 11.29 -43.46
CA GLU A 172 55.78 11.49 -43.29
C GLU A 172 56.57 10.22 -43.68
N LEU A 173 56.07 9.05 -43.30
CA LEU A 173 56.67 7.77 -43.72
C LEU A 173 56.68 7.63 -45.25
N ALA A 174 55.57 7.94 -45.91
CA ALA A 174 55.48 7.94 -47.37
C ALA A 174 56.50 8.91 -48.00
N ARG A 175 56.68 10.09 -47.40
CA ARG A 175 57.66 11.09 -47.84
C ARG A 175 59.10 10.57 -47.72
N VAL A 176 59.44 9.92 -46.61
CA VAL A 176 60.77 9.30 -46.39
C VAL A 176 61.04 8.18 -47.40
N ILE A 177 60.05 7.33 -47.68
CA ILE A 177 60.18 6.25 -48.68
C ILE A 177 60.44 6.84 -50.08
N LEU A 178 59.68 7.86 -50.48
CA LEU A 178 59.87 8.53 -51.78
C LEU A 178 61.27 9.16 -51.89
N GLN A 179 61.75 9.84 -50.84
CA GLN A 179 63.10 10.41 -50.84
C GLN A 179 64.21 9.35 -50.91
N SER A 180 64.00 8.17 -50.32
CA SER A 180 64.98 7.09 -50.38
C SER A 180 65.13 6.45 -51.77
N HIS A 181 64.14 6.63 -52.64
CA HIS A 181 64.13 6.05 -53.99
C HIS A 181 64.81 6.94 -55.05
N GLU A 182 65.14 8.20 -54.75
CA GLU A 182 65.90 9.08 -55.65
C GLU A 182 67.42 8.95 -55.52
N LEU A 183 67.93 7.74 -55.22
CA LEU A 183 69.37 7.51 -55.24
C LEU A 183 69.88 7.47 -56.70
N PRO A 184 70.83 8.34 -57.11
CA PRO A 184 71.35 8.33 -58.47
C PRO A 184 72.12 7.04 -58.73
N THR A 185 71.73 6.32 -59.77
CA THR A 185 72.49 5.19 -60.33
C THR A 185 73.74 5.76 -61.02
N ALA A 186 74.80 6.01 -60.26
CA ALA A 186 76.12 6.33 -60.81
C ALA A 186 77.04 5.11 -60.66
N SER A 187 77.61 4.69 -61.79
CA SER A 187 78.50 3.55 -61.99
C SER A 187 79.89 3.71 -61.32
N SER A 188 80.47 2.59 -60.85
CA SER A 188 81.91 2.27 -60.76
C SER A 188 82.80 3.18 -59.89
N THR A 189 83.75 2.76 -59.04
CA THR A 189 84.72 1.65 -59.11
C THR A 189 85.38 1.48 -57.74
N SER A 190 85.57 0.23 -57.31
CA SER A 190 86.67 -0.33 -56.47
C SER A 190 87.51 0.58 -55.52
N LYS A 191 87.41 0.35 -54.20
CA LYS A 191 88.45 -0.16 -53.25
C LYS A 191 88.24 0.30 -51.79
N HIS A 192 88.43 -0.65 -50.87
CA HIS A 192 88.89 -0.53 -49.45
C HIS A 192 87.93 -0.01 -48.33
N ILE A 193 87.42 -0.96 -47.50
CA ILE A 193 87.57 -1.17 -46.01
C ILE A 193 87.54 0.08 -45.06
N PRO A 194 86.95 0.03 -43.82
CA PRO A 194 86.01 -0.93 -43.21
C PRO A 194 84.99 -0.28 -42.21
N PRO A 195 84.54 -0.87 -41.06
CA PRO A 195 83.12 -0.87 -40.70
C PRO A 195 82.79 -0.03 -39.45
N GLN A 196 81.70 0.73 -39.45
CA GLN A 196 81.00 1.05 -38.21
C GLN A 196 79.49 1.10 -38.44
N MET A 197 78.81 0.09 -37.89
CA MET A 197 77.36 0.13 -37.71
C MET A 197 77.05 1.04 -36.53
N THR A 198 76.50 2.22 -36.82
CA THR A 198 75.73 2.97 -35.83
C THR A 198 74.26 2.55 -35.93
N PRO A 199 73.62 2.17 -34.81
CA PRO A 199 72.21 1.78 -34.83
C PRO A 199 71.35 3.03 -35.05
N LEU A 200 70.43 2.95 -36.01
CA LEU A 200 69.35 3.92 -36.17
C LEU A 200 68.42 3.82 -34.96
N THR A 201 68.63 4.70 -33.98
CA THR A 201 67.70 4.92 -32.87
C THR A 201 66.45 5.62 -33.42
N ILE A 202 65.44 4.81 -33.78
CA ILE A 202 64.08 5.29 -34.02
C ILE A 202 63.55 5.82 -32.70
N LYS A 203 63.48 7.16 -32.56
CA LYS A 203 62.75 7.80 -31.47
C LYS A 203 61.25 7.55 -31.67
N ILE A 204 60.75 6.49 -31.06
CA ILE A 204 59.32 6.28 -30.87
C ILE A 204 58.83 7.45 -29.98
N PRO A 205 57.84 8.25 -30.41
CA PRO A 205 57.26 9.27 -29.55
C PRO A 205 56.68 8.62 -28.29
N PRO A 206 56.76 9.28 -27.12
CA PRO A 206 56.33 8.68 -25.87
C PRO A 206 54.88 8.25 -25.99
N ARG A 207 54.66 6.94 -25.83
CA ARG A 207 53.34 6.35 -25.62
C ARG A 207 52.75 7.02 -24.39
N VAL A 208 51.81 7.95 -24.59
CA VAL A 208 50.99 8.47 -23.50
C VAL A 208 50.17 7.30 -23.00
N ALA A 209 50.62 6.69 -21.91
CA ALA A 209 49.85 5.73 -21.15
C ALA A 209 48.68 6.49 -20.50
N GLY A 210 47.63 6.73 -21.28
CA GLY A 210 46.31 7.02 -20.76
C GLY A 210 45.76 5.75 -20.15
N THR A 211 46.15 5.46 -18.91
CA THR A 211 45.35 4.62 -18.02
C THR A 211 43.92 5.14 -18.02
N PRO A 212 42.89 4.29 -18.20
CA PRO A 212 41.52 4.70 -17.93
C PRO A 212 41.43 4.97 -16.43
N SER A 213 41.38 6.26 -16.07
CA SER A 213 41.05 6.68 -14.72
C SER A 213 39.69 6.09 -14.37
N ALA A 214 39.68 5.20 -13.38
CA ALA A 214 38.48 4.81 -12.68
C ALA A 214 37.78 6.09 -12.23
N VAL A 215 36.54 6.28 -12.68
CA VAL A 215 35.65 7.35 -12.24
C VAL A 215 35.40 7.13 -10.74
N VAL A 216 36.20 7.80 -9.91
CA VAL A 216 35.88 8.00 -8.50
C VAL A 216 34.75 9.00 -8.46
N CYS A 217 33.59 8.51 -8.01
CA CYS A 217 32.38 9.28 -7.78
C CYS A 217 32.70 10.45 -6.84
N GLY A 218 32.59 11.67 -7.37
CA GLY A 218 32.87 12.91 -6.64
C GLY A 218 31.82 13.16 -5.55
N SER A 219 32.29 13.36 -4.33
CA SER A 219 31.54 13.87 -3.20
C SER A 219 30.89 15.22 -3.52
N VAL A 220 29.60 15.33 -3.22
CA VAL A 220 28.78 16.54 -3.35
C VAL A 220 29.30 17.65 -2.43
N PRO A 221 29.50 18.90 -2.89
CA PRO A 221 29.74 20.03 -2.00
C PRO A 221 28.43 20.48 -1.34
N LEU A 222 28.44 20.55 -0.01
CA LEU A 222 27.43 21.22 0.81
C LEU A 222 27.36 22.71 0.44
N LEU A 223 26.17 23.16 0.00
CA LEU A 223 25.83 24.58 -0.16
C LEU A 223 25.59 25.24 1.22
N PRO A 224 25.99 26.50 1.42
CA PRO A 224 25.66 27.25 2.62
C PRO A 224 24.21 27.75 2.58
N SER A 225 23.50 27.48 3.67
CA SER A 225 22.18 28.01 3.99
C SER A 225 22.22 29.53 4.14
N SER A 226 21.43 30.24 3.35
CA SER A 226 21.16 31.67 3.52
C SER A 226 19.66 31.86 3.75
N ASN A 227 19.30 32.07 5.02
CA ASN A 227 18.01 32.62 5.42
C ASN A 227 17.95 34.12 5.06
N PRO A 228 16.80 34.60 4.60
CA PRO A 228 16.40 35.98 4.87
C PRO A 228 15.17 35.99 5.77
N THR A 229 15.36 36.51 6.98
CA THR A 229 14.32 37.14 7.79
C THR A 229 13.81 38.38 7.07
N PRO A 230 12.52 38.74 7.21
CA PRO A 230 12.20 40.15 7.34
C PRO A 230 11.44 40.44 8.62
N ALA A 231 11.88 41.54 9.25
CA ALA A 231 11.31 42.14 10.43
C ALA A 231 9.97 42.82 10.16
N SER A 232 9.16 42.88 11.21
CA SER A 232 7.90 43.59 11.34
C SER A 232 8.02 45.10 11.09
N THR A 233 6.98 45.71 10.54
CA THR A 233 6.65 47.12 10.81
C THR A 233 5.14 47.30 10.97
N THR A 234 4.82 48.06 12.00
CA THR A 234 3.56 48.36 12.68
C THR A 234 2.64 49.30 11.87
N THR A 235 1.32 49.27 12.13
CA THR A 235 0.46 50.39 12.64
C THR A 235 -0.92 50.55 11.97
N HIS A 236 -1.91 50.85 12.83
CA HIS A 236 -3.31 51.32 12.67
C HIS A 236 -4.42 50.26 12.81
N SER A 237 -5.24 50.19 13.88
CA SER A 237 -6.01 51.16 14.70
C SER A 237 -7.45 51.40 14.19
N ARG A 238 -8.44 50.79 14.89
CA ARG A 238 -9.80 51.28 15.24
C ARG A 238 -10.63 50.09 15.77
N GLN A 239 -10.81 49.95 17.08
CA GLN A 239 -11.90 50.48 17.92
C GLN A 239 -13.32 49.90 17.64
N HIS A 240 -13.76 49.13 18.63
CA HIS A 240 -15.09 48.69 19.16
C HIS A 240 -16.28 49.68 19.00
N PRO A 241 -17.54 49.42 19.51
CA PRO A 241 -18.08 48.35 20.39
C PRO A 241 -19.42 47.73 19.93
N HIS A 242 -20.01 46.68 20.53
CA HIS A 242 -20.87 46.73 21.73
C HIS A 242 -21.04 45.37 22.45
N THR A 243 -20.66 45.42 23.73
CA THR A 243 -21.23 44.86 24.98
C THR A 243 -22.59 44.15 24.94
N THR A 244 -22.71 42.99 25.60
CA THR A 244 -23.65 42.71 26.72
C THR A 244 -23.17 41.48 27.51
N VAL A 245 -23.28 41.57 28.83
CA VAL A 245 -22.70 40.69 29.86
C VAL A 245 -23.85 39.98 30.63
N ILE A 246 -23.47 38.94 31.39
CA ILE A 246 -24.03 38.34 32.63
C ILE A 246 -24.96 37.09 32.55
N PRO A 247 -25.01 36.23 33.60
CA PRO A 247 -24.34 34.90 33.58
C PRO A 247 -25.24 33.76 34.12
N THR A 248 -24.76 32.50 34.13
CA THR A 248 -24.97 31.60 35.29
C THR A 248 -24.08 30.36 35.25
N ASP A 249 -23.54 30.02 36.42
CA ASP A 249 -22.73 28.87 36.78
C ASP A 249 -23.46 27.52 36.62
N SER A 250 -22.72 26.45 36.32
CA SER A 250 -22.52 25.33 37.27
C SER A 250 -21.66 24.20 36.69
N SER A 251 -20.59 23.91 37.43
CA SER A 251 -19.73 22.72 37.53
C SER A 251 -20.16 21.38 36.93
N GLY A 252 -19.17 20.65 36.41
CA GLY A 252 -19.22 19.18 36.28
C GLY A 252 -18.10 18.62 35.41
N ALA A 253 -16.94 18.39 36.01
CA ALA A 253 -15.67 18.04 35.36
C ALA A 253 -15.69 16.75 34.52
N ALA A 254 -15.15 16.82 33.31
CA ALA A 254 -14.80 15.69 32.47
C ALA A 254 -13.34 15.28 32.72
N THR A 255 -13.12 14.12 33.33
CA THR A 255 -11.80 13.52 33.50
C THR A 255 -11.48 12.66 32.28
N LEU A 256 -10.65 13.19 31.38
CA LEU A 256 -9.97 12.44 30.33
C LEU A 256 -8.77 11.71 30.96
N PHE A 257 -8.81 10.38 30.98
CA PHE A 257 -7.62 9.58 31.30
C PHE A 257 -6.76 9.42 30.04
N SER A 258 -5.73 10.25 29.95
CA SER A 258 -4.49 9.97 29.23
C SER A 258 -3.68 8.96 30.05
N ILE A 259 -3.29 7.82 29.47
CA ILE A 259 -2.21 6.99 30.04
C ILE A 259 -0.94 7.28 29.25
N THR A 260 -0.13 8.17 29.82
CA THR A 260 1.27 8.39 29.49
C THR A 260 2.12 7.26 30.04
N ASN A 261 2.97 6.69 29.18
CA ASN A 261 4.13 5.90 29.56
C ASN A 261 5.17 6.79 30.26
N LEU A 262 5.55 6.43 31.49
CA LEU A 262 6.81 6.80 32.16
C LEU A 262 7.18 5.55 32.97
N GLY A 263 8.28 4.86 32.72
CA GLY A 263 9.65 5.36 32.86
C GLY A 263 10.16 4.95 34.26
N ARG A 264 10.92 3.84 34.35
CA ARG A 264 11.65 3.46 35.57
C ARG A 264 13.10 3.09 35.20
N HIS A 265 14.00 4.06 35.39
CA HIS A 265 15.45 3.89 35.63
C HIS A 265 15.63 3.69 37.16
N ALA A 266 16.65 3.08 37.76
CA ALA A 266 17.95 2.49 37.40
C ALA A 266 18.26 1.41 38.49
N ASN A 267 19.23 0.49 38.46
CA ASN A 267 20.69 0.63 38.31
C ASN A 267 21.35 -0.77 38.28
N GLY A 268 22.41 -0.93 37.47
CA GLY A 268 23.69 -1.55 37.84
C GLY A 268 23.86 -3.07 37.98
N VAL A 269 24.68 -3.63 37.07
CA VAL A 269 25.88 -4.51 37.28
C VAL A 269 25.94 -5.64 36.22
N PRO A 270 27.12 -5.95 35.63
CA PRO A 270 27.24 -6.77 34.43
C PRO A 270 27.66 -8.22 34.72
N GLY A 271 27.26 -9.13 33.83
CA GLY A 271 27.87 -10.46 33.71
C GLY A 271 26.90 -11.62 33.93
N GLY A 272 26.46 -12.24 32.83
CA GLY A 272 25.73 -13.50 32.89
C GLY A 272 25.20 -13.89 31.53
N LYS A 273 25.82 -14.90 30.91
CA LYS A 273 25.33 -15.57 29.71
C LYS A 273 23.89 -16.04 29.97
N ALA A 274 22.92 -15.55 29.20
CA ALA A 274 21.55 -16.04 29.23
C ALA A 274 21.28 -16.98 28.03
N PRO A 275 20.51 -18.06 28.24
CA PRO A 275 20.34 -19.15 27.29
C PRO A 275 19.28 -18.84 26.24
N HIS A 276 19.29 -19.66 25.19
CA HIS A 276 18.36 -19.71 24.06
C HIS A 276 16.91 -19.35 24.42
N ARG A 277 16.39 -18.33 23.76
CA ARG A 277 14.96 -17.99 23.72
C ARG A 277 14.32 -18.77 22.57
N PRO A 278 13.44 -19.75 22.82
CA PRO A 278 12.69 -20.37 21.74
C PRO A 278 11.60 -19.40 21.31
N SER A 279 11.82 -18.79 20.14
CA SER A 279 10.78 -18.08 19.38
C SER A 279 9.91 -19.12 18.69
N SER A 280 8.75 -19.43 19.27
CA SER A 280 7.67 -20.11 18.57
C SER A 280 6.44 -19.20 18.54
N HIS A 281 6.28 -18.47 17.43
CA HIS A 281 4.97 -17.97 17.05
C HIS A 281 4.12 -19.18 16.66
N SER A 282 3.30 -19.64 17.61
CA SER A 282 2.35 -20.72 17.36
C SER A 282 1.19 -20.20 16.49
N ILE A 283 0.99 -20.90 15.37
CA ILE A 283 -0.20 -20.98 14.53
C ILE A 283 -1.46 -21.14 15.42
N PRO A 284 -2.68 -20.69 15.01
CA PRO A 284 -3.83 -20.57 15.90
C PRO A 284 -4.12 -21.86 16.68
N LYS A 285 -4.25 -21.75 18.01
CA LYS A 285 -4.75 -22.85 18.85
C LYS A 285 -6.11 -23.29 18.30
N ALA A 286 -6.21 -24.55 17.90
CA ALA A 286 -7.32 -25.17 17.18
C ALA A 286 -8.65 -25.27 17.97
N SER A 287 -8.99 -24.28 18.80
CA SER A 287 -10.15 -24.35 19.72
C SER A 287 -10.76 -22.97 20.03
N LEU A 288 -10.58 -21.97 19.17
CA LEU A 288 -11.22 -20.67 19.36
C LEU A 288 -12.57 -20.65 18.65
N VAL A 289 -13.66 -20.66 19.43
CA VAL A 289 -15.03 -20.63 18.91
C VAL A 289 -15.83 -19.54 19.62
N ILE A 290 -16.51 -18.69 18.86
CA ILE A 290 -17.60 -17.86 19.36
C ILE A 290 -18.91 -18.49 18.87
N PRO A 291 -19.68 -19.16 19.75
CA PRO A 291 -20.89 -19.92 19.36
C PRO A 291 -21.91 -19.05 18.64
N ASP A 292 -22.75 -19.58 17.76
CA ASP A 292 -23.86 -18.79 17.21
C ASP A 292 -24.98 -18.61 18.22
N VAL A 293 -25.71 -17.51 18.08
CA VAL A 293 -26.85 -17.15 18.95
C VAL A 293 -28.05 -16.83 18.05
N PRO A 294 -29.25 -17.36 18.31
CA PRO A 294 -29.64 -18.21 19.46
C PRO A 294 -28.95 -19.57 19.47
N VAL A 295 -28.57 -20.04 20.66
CA VAL A 295 -27.87 -21.32 20.84
C VAL A 295 -28.76 -22.47 20.39
N LEU A 296 -28.18 -23.43 19.66
CA LEU A 296 -28.81 -24.69 19.30
C LEU A 296 -28.66 -25.68 20.45
N CYS A 297 -29.79 -26.14 21.01
CA CYS A 297 -29.83 -27.16 22.04
C CYS A 297 -29.51 -28.56 21.46
N PRO A 298 -29.10 -29.54 22.28
CA PRO A 298 -28.80 -30.90 21.83
C PRO A 298 -29.97 -31.61 21.12
N ASP A 299 -31.21 -31.22 21.44
CA ASP A 299 -32.44 -31.69 20.81
C ASP A 299 -32.73 -31.02 19.43
N ARG A 300 -31.77 -30.25 18.91
CA ARG A 300 -31.86 -29.44 17.69
C ARG A 300 -32.89 -28.31 17.74
N THR A 301 -33.47 -28.02 18.90
CA THR A 301 -34.29 -26.82 19.07
C THR A 301 -33.39 -25.61 19.27
N ARG A 302 -33.83 -24.43 18.81
CA ARG A 302 -33.13 -23.17 19.06
C ARG A 302 -33.70 -22.52 20.31
N ARG A 303 -32.84 -22.00 21.18
CA ARG A 303 -33.29 -21.12 22.28
C ARG A 303 -34.13 -19.98 21.74
N LEU A 304 -35.10 -19.52 22.53
CA LEU A 304 -35.97 -18.44 22.14
C LEU A 304 -35.15 -17.17 21.86
N LYS A 305 -35.52 -16.44 20.81
CA LYS A 305 -34.81 -15.22 20.42
C LYS A 305 -34.74 -14.21 21.58
N LYS A 306 -35.80 -14.08 22.38
CA LYS A 306 -35.84 -13.18 23.54
C LYS A 306 -34.77 -13.47 24.61
N ASP A 307 -34.25 -14.69 24.65
CA ASP A 307 -33.23 -15.13 25.63
C ASP A 307 -31.80 -15.02 25.10
N SER A 308 -31.64 -14.72 23.81
CA SER A 308 -30.32 -14.65 23.16
C SER A 308 -29.35 -13.66 23.81
N TRP A 309 -29.83 -12.56 24.37
CA TRP A 309 -28.96 -11.59 25.04
C TRP A 309 -28.46 -12.10 26.40
N ARG A 310 -29.22 -12.96 27.08
CA ARG A 310 -28.79 -13.64 28.31
C ARG A 310 -27.67 -14.63 28.02
N ASP A 311 -27.77 -15.36 26.90
CA ASP A 311 -26.69 -16.22 26.43
C ASP A 311 -25.42 -15.40 26.11
N ILE A 312 -25.57 -14.20 25.53
CA ILE A 312 -24.44 -13.28 25.27
C ILE A 312 -23.77 -12.82 26.58
N VAL A 313 -24.56 -12.43 27.58
CA VAL A 313 -24.03 -12.03 28.91
C VAL A 313 -23.32 -13.21 29.57
N LYS A 314 -23.88 -14.42 29.49
CA LYS A 314 -23.25 -15.65 29.98
C LYS A 314 -21.91 -15.93 29.28
N HIS A 315 -21.89 -15.88 27.95
CA HIS A 315 -20.66 -16.04 27.16
C HIS A 315 -19.59 -15.01 27.53
N TRP A 316 -20.00 -13.77 27.83
CA TRP A 316 -19.10 -12.69 28.21
C TRP A 316 -18.47 -12.91 29.59
N LEU A 317 -19.27 -13.29 30.59
CA LEU A 317 -18.85 -13.39 31.99
C LEU A 317 -18.21 -14.71 32.37
N PHE A 318 -18.72 -15.83 31.82
CA PHE A 318 -18.41 -17.19 32.29
C PHE A 318 -17.97 -18.13 31.17
N GLY A 319 -18.20 -17.77 29.90
CA GLY A 319 -18.06 -18.71 28.79
C GLY A 319 -19.20 -19.74 28.73
N ASP A 320 -19.07 -20.72 27.86
CA ASP A 320 -19.94 -21.90 27.81
C ASP A 320 -19.16 -23.13 27.28
N PRO A 321 -18.58 -23.95 28.18
CA PRO A 321 -17.83 -25.15 27.80
C PRO A 321 -18.64 -26.15 26.98
N LYS A 322 -19.97 -26.15 27.08
CA LYS A 322 -20.84 -27.04 26.27
C LYS A 322 -20.85 -26.65 24.79
N LEU A 323 -20.45 -25.42 24.49
CA LEU A 323 -20.35 -24.86 23.14
C LEU A 323 -18.89 -24.59 22.73
N ASP A 324 -17.93 -25.25 23.39
CA ASP A 324 -16.48 -25.07 23.18
C ASP A 324 -15.96 -23.66 23.49
N LEU A 325 -16.73 -22.86 24.26
CA LEU A 325 -16.30 -21.55 24.74
C LEU A 325 -15.78 -21.66 26.17
N HIS A 326 -14.57 -22.18 26.34
CA HIS A 326 -13.98 -22.40 27.67
C HIS A 326 -13.56 -21.12 28.40
N THR A 327 -13.02 -20.14 27.67
CA THR A 327 -12.58 -18.87 28.24
C THR A 327 -13.68 -17.82 28.06
N PRO A 328 -14.11 -17.12 29.13
CA PRO A 328 -15.06 -16.01 29.03
C PRO A 328 -14.56 -14.93 28.06
N LEU A 329 -15.45 -14.35 27.26
CA LEU A 329 -15.03 -13.37 26.24
C LEU A 329 -14.35 -12.13 26.84
N LYS A 330 -14.70 -11.71 28.05
CA LYS A 330 -14.03 -10.58 28.72
C LYS A 330 -12.53 -10.83 28.99
N ASP A 331 -12.15 -12.11 29.11
CA ASP A 331 -10.80 -12.56 29.44
C ASP A 331 -10.01 -12.99 28.18
N TRP A 332 -10.59 -12.81 26.99
CA TRP A 332 -9.90 -13.09 25.73
C TRP A 332 -8.78 -12.08 25.50
N PRO A 333 -7.55 -12.54 25.22
CA PRO A 333 -6.46 -11.64 24.91
C PRO A 333 -6.64 -11.02 23.51
N PRO A 334 -6.14 -9.80 23.25
CA PRO A 334 -6.38 -9.07 22.00
C PRO A 334 -6.03 -9.87 20.74
N GLU A 335 -4.96 -10.66 20.76
CA GLU A 335 -4.51 -11.53 19.68
C GLU A 335 -5.54 -12.58 19.22
N TRP A 336 -6.54 -12.90 20.05
CA TRP A 336 -7.62 -13.82 19.68
C TRP A 336 -8.73 -13.16 18.85
N THR A 337 -8.71 -11.83 18.74
CA THR A 337 -9.67 -11.06 17.93
C THR A 337 -9.00 -10.24 16.82
N GLN A 338 -7.66 -10.24 16.79
CA GLN A 338 -6.84 -9.50 15.83
C GLN A 338 -6.13 -10.45 14.84
N GLY A 339 -5.51 -9.88 13.80
CA GLY A 339 -4.74 -10.62 12.81
C GLY A 339 -5.56 -11.71 12.10
N ALA A 340 -5.03 -12.94 12.08
CA ALA A 340 -5.67 -14.10 11.46
C ALA A 340 -7.06 -14.44 12.05
N ASN A 341 -7.35 -13.98 13.27
CA ASN A 341 -8.61 -14.24 13.99
C ASN A 341 -9.64 -13.11 13.84
N ARG A 342 -9.45 -12.19 12.90
CA ARG A 342 -10.35 -11.03 12.68
C ARG A 342 -11.81 -11.42 12.40
N LEU A 343 -12.06 -12.65 11.96
CA LEU A 343 -13.42 -13.19 11.77
C LEU A 343 -14.25 -13.20 13.07
N PHE A 344 -13.61 -13.25 14.23
CA PHE A 344 -14.28 -13.19 15.54
C PHE A 344 -14.52 -11.75 16.03
N ALA A 345 -13.83 -10.75 15.46
CA ALA A 345 -13.85 -9.38 15.95
C ALA A 345 -15.27 -8.77 15.97
N VAL A 346 -16.07 -9.04 14.94
CA VAL A 346 -17.44 -8.54 14.85
C VAL A 346 -18.30 -9.13 15.96
N LYS A 347 -18.36 -10.46 16.06
CA LYS A 347 -19.14 -11.15 17.10
C LYS A 347 -18.68 -10.76 18.51
N TYR A 348 -17.37 -10.64 18.72
CA TYR A 348 -16.79 -10.19 19.99
C TYR A 348 -17.29 -8.78 20.36
N PHE A 349 -17.21 -7.83 19.43
CA PHE A 349 -17.62 -6.44 19.65
C PHE A 349 -19.13 -6.30 19.89
N GLU A 350 -19.94 -7.06 19.17
CA GLU A 350 -21.40 -7.06 19.37
C GLU A 350 -21.75 -7.56 20.78
N ARG A 351 -21.09 -8.65 21.22
CA ARG A 351 -21.29 -9.23 22.55
C ARG A 351 -20.78 -8.32 23.66
N SER A 352 -19.60 -7.72 23.48
CA SER A 352 -19.05 -6.76 24.43
C SER A 352 -19.98 -5.56 24.59
N THR A 353 -20.53 -5.06 23.49
CA THR A 353 -21.45 -3.92 23.50
C THR A 353 -22.71 -4.23 24.31
N ILE A 354 -23.33 -5.41 24.10
CA ILE A 354 -24.53 -5.80 24.85
C ILE A 354 -24.19 -6.06 26.31
N ALA A 355 -23.17 -6.88 26.58
CA ALA A 355 -22.83 -7.32 27.93
C ALA A 355 -22.35 -6.15 28.80
N LEU A 356 -21.45 -5.30 28.29
CA LEU A 356 -20.99 -4.13 29.04
C LEU A 356 -22.11 -3.11 29.25
N LYS A 357 -23.06 -2.97 28.32
CA LYS A 357 -24.22 -2.11 28.55
C LYS A 357 -25.05 -2.63 29.72
N PHE A 358 -25.35 -3.92 29.75
CA PHE A 358 -26.08 -4.55 30.85
C PHE A 358 -25.34 -4.43 32.19
N ILE A 359 -24.05 -4.76 32.22
CA ILE A 359 -23.25 -4.80 33.44
C ILE A 359 -22.98 -3.38 33.96
N ASN A 360 -22.48 -2.47 33.12
CA ASN A 360 -21.96 -1.19 33.58
C ASN A 360 -23.04 -0.12 33.72
N ASN A 361 -24.06 -0.10 32.85
CA ASN A 361 -25.09 0.95 32.87
C ASN A 361 -26.34 0.56 33.65
N TYR A 362 -26.57 -0.74 33.84
CA TYR A 362 -27.75 -1.25 34.55
C TYR A 362 -27.38 -2.12 35.74
N GLU A 363 -26.09 -2.23 36.10
CA GLU A 363 -25.63 -2.96 37.29
C GLU A 363 -26.08 -4.44 37.29
N SER A 364 -26.25 -5.02 36.11
CA SER A 364 -26.84 -6.36 35.94
C SER A 364 -28.29 -6.49 36.43
N ASP A 365 -29.02 -5.39 36.59
CA ASP A 365 -30.47 -5.37 36.86
C ASP A 365 -31.25 -5.62 35.57
N GLU A 366 -31.79 -6.83 35.47
CA GLU A 366 -32.55 -7.29 34.32
C GLU A 366 -33.87 -6.53 34.13
N ALA A 367 -34.56 -6.18 35.21
CA ALA A 367 -35.83 -5.46 35.12
C ALA A 367 -35.61 -4.04 34.56
N ARG A 368 -34.60 -3.33 35.07
CA ARG A 368 -34.24 -1.99 34.57
C ARG A 368 -33.72 -2.05 33.14
N PHE A 369 -32.95 -3.09 32.80
CA PHE A 369 -32.43 -3.28 31.44
C PHE A 369 -33.55 -3.51 30.43
N LEU A 370 -34.50 -4.40 30.74
CA LEU A 370 -35.64 -4.69 29.86
C LEU A 370 -36.62 -3.53 29.76
N ALA A 371 -36.81 -2.76 30.84
CA ALA A 371 -37.61 -1.53 30.82
C ALA A 371 -37.01 -0.48 29.87
N ALA A 372 -35.68 -0.35 29.84
CA ALA A 372 -35.01 0.60 28.95
C ALA A 372 -34.84 0.08 27.51
N TYR A 373 -34.71 -1.24 27.33
CA TYR A 373 -34.53 -1.89 26.03
C TYR A 373 -35.55 -3.01 25.79
N PRO A 374 -36.84 -2.68 25.62
CA PRO A 374 -37.88 -3.67 25.35
C PRO A 374 -37.64 -4.45 24.03
N GLN A 375 -36.77 -3.94 23.16
CA GLN A 375 -36.36 -4.62 21.92
C GLN A 375 -35.62 -5.95 22.17
N ALA A 376 -35.14 -6.20 23.39
CA ALA A 376 -34.58 -7.48 23.81
C ALA A 376 -35.55 -8.66 23.56
N GLU A 377 -36.87 -8.45 23.68
CA GLU A 377 -37.89 -9.46 23.39
C GLU A 377 -37.87 -9.94 21.92
N ARG A 378 -37.40 -9.10 21.00
CA ARG A 378 -37.25 -9.45 19.58
C ARG A 378 -35.91 -10.14 19.28
N GLY A 379 -35.00 -10.17 20.25
CA GLY A 379 -33.68 -10.80 20.20
C GLY A 379 -32.51 -9.84 20.17
N HIS A 380 -31.31 -10.39 20.36
CA HIS A 380 -30.06 -9.64 20.57
C HIS A 380 -29.72 -8.69 19.42
N THR A 381 -30.06 -8.99 18.17
CA THR A 381 -29.83 -8.08 17.04
C THR A 381 -30.66 -6.81 17.16
N ALA A 382 -31.96 -6.93 17.51
CA ALA A 382 -32.83 -5.78 17.72
C ALA A 382 -32.40 -4.96 18.95
N LEU A 383 -31.95 -5.65 20.01
CA LEU A 383 -31.35 -5.03 21.19
C LEU A 383 -30.08 -4.25 20.84
N LEU A 384 -29.15 -4.84 20.09
CA LEU A 384 -27.91 -4.20 19.67
C LEU A 384 -28.18 -2.92 18.85
N TYR A 385 -29.16 -2.95 17.95
CA TYR A 385 -29.58 -1.76 17.21
C TYR A 385 -30.11 -0.67 18.14
N ALA A 386 -30.94 -1.02 19.13
CA ALA A 386 -31.47 -0.06 20.10
C ALA A 386 -30.36 0.56 20.97
N ILE A 387 -29.42 -0.27 21.47
CA ILE A 387 -28.25 0.21 22.22
C ILE A 387 -27.43 1.18 21.36
N ASN A 388 -27.14 0.81 20.11
CA ASN A 388 -26.36 1.64 19.20
C ASN A 388 -27.09 2.94 18.78
N ALA A 389 -28.42 2.93 18.70
CA ALA A 389 -29.21 4.15 18.53
C ALA A 389 -29.04 5.09 19.73
N ALA A 390 -29.22 4.58 20.95
CA ALA A 390 -29.04 5.36 22.17
C ALA A 390 -27.59 5.89 22.33
N ARG A 391 -26.57 5.14 21.91
CA ARG A 391 -25.17 5.60 21.89
C ARG A 391 -24.94 6.75 20.90
N ARG A 392 -25.63 6.74 19.75
CA ARG A 392 -25.56 7.84 18.76
C ARG A 392 -26.22 9.10 19.30
N GLU A 393 -27.36 8.98 19.96
CA GLU A 393 -28.07 10.11 20.58
C GLU A 393 -27.22 10.80 21.65
N ARG A 394 -26.42 10.04 22.41
CA ARG A 394 -25.47 10.59 23.40
C ARG A 394 -24.15 11.08 22.81
N GLY A 395 -23.93 10.98 21.51
CA GLY A 395 -22.68 11.37 20.86
C GLY A 395 -21.49 10.41 21.11
N GLU A 396 -21.70 9.27 21.77
CA GLU A 396 -20.64 8.25 21.99
C GLU A 396 -20.25 7.51 20.70
N ARG A 397 -21.12 7.58 19.69
CA ARG A 397 -20.88 6.98 18.38
C ARG A 397 -21.21 8.01 17.32
N SER A 398 -20.19 8.52 16.64
CA SER A 398 -20.38 9.43 15.50
C SER A 398 -21.32 8.78 14.50
N SER A 399 -22.44 9.43 14.22
CA SER A 399 -23.35 8.98 13.17
C SER A 399 -22.59 9.05 11.86
N ARG A 400 -22.46 7.92 11.16
CA ARG A 400 -22.02 7.96 9.76
C ARG A 400 -23.06 8.82 9.01
N PRO A 401 -22.69 9.96 8.40
CA PRO A 401 -23.65 10.81 7.73
C PRO A 401 -24.40 9.97 6.70
N ARG A 402 -25.73 9.92 6.83
CA ARG A 402 -26.57 9.26 5.82
C ARG A 402 -26.40 10.06 4.54
N ARG A 403 -25.94 9.39 3.48
CA ARG A 403 -25.94 9.92 2.11
C ARG A 403 -27.33 10.48 1.83
N SER A 404 -27.43 11.80 1.66
CA SER A 404 -28.55 12.39 0.93
C SER A 404 -28.47 11.84 -0.48
N VAL A 405 -29.47 11.06 -0.86
CA VAL A 405 -29.68 10.65 -2.25
C VAL A 405 -30.16 11.90 -2.97
N ASN A 406 -29.23 12.59 -3.64
CA ASN A 406 -29.53 13.58 -4.66
C ASN A 406 -29.10 13.01 -6.00
#